data_AF-A0A7G8ED23-F1
#
_entry.id   AF-A0A7G8ED23-F1
#
_cell.length_a   1.000
_cell.length_b   1.000
_cell.length_c   1.000
_cell.angle_alpha   90.00
_cell.angle_beta   90.00
_cell.angle_gamma   90.00
#
_symmetry.space_group_name_H-M   'P 1'
#
loop_
_entity.id
_entity.type
_entity.pdbx_description
1 polymer ?
#
loop_
_entity_poly.entity_id
_entity_poly.type
_entity_poly.pdbx_seq_one_letter_code
_entity_poly.pdbx_strand_id
1 'polypeptide(L)'
;MPTRLITPSQLSLFSISPVIGAWWQELEAHKLFDGSKPAVSELDHQLFADGLRHEQVLLNKLEKEGRRIARLPGKQSDADYAATREAIAEGVEFIHQATICNEEMRGSPGD
;
A
#
# COMPACT_ATOMS: atom_id res chain seq x y z
N MET A 1 16.82 11.15 27.15
CA MET A 1 15.72 10.52 26.40
C MET A 1 16.27 9.26 25.75
N PRO A 2 15.78 8.05 26.08
CA PRO A 2 16.32 6.84 25.48
C PRO A 2 15.97 6.83 23.98
N THR A 3 16.98 6.61 23.14
CA THR A 3 16.84 6.52 21.69
C THR A 3 16.04 5.26 21.35
N ARG A 4 14.75 5.42 21.10
CA ARG A 4 13.86 4.32 20.70
C ARG A 4 14.33 3.77 19.36
N LEU A 5 14.69 2.49 19.30
CA LEU A 5 14.96 1.79 18.05
C LEU A 5 13.66 1.70 17.25
N ILE A 6 13.61 2.34 16.09
CA ILE A 6 12.51 2.19 15.14
C ILE A 6 12.81 0.97 14.29
N THR A 7 11.90 -0.01 14.29
CA THR A 7 12.10 -1.25 13.54
C THR A 7 11.80 -1.04 12.05
N PRO A 8 12.39 -1.84 11.15
CA PRO A 8 12.08 -1.79 9.72
C PRO A 8 10.57 -1.90 9.42
N SER A 9 9.83 -2.71 10.18
CA SER A 9 8.37 -2.83 10.05
C SER A 9 7.62 -1.54 10.37
N GLN A 10 8.07 -0.79 11.38
CA GLN A 10 7.49 0.52 11.72
C GLN A 10 7.76 1.56 10.64
N LEU A 11 8.93 1.47 10.00
CA LEU A 11 9.31 2.35 8.90
C LEU A 11 8.50 2.02 7.63
N SER A 12 8.31 0.74 7.34
CA SER A 12 7.44 0.29 6.25
C SER A 12 6.01 0.77 6.42
N LEU A 13 5.40 0.60 7.61
CA LEU A 13 4.03 1.07 7.91
C LEU A 13 3.83 2.58 7.69
N PHE A 14 4.86 3.39 7.94
CA PHE A 14 4.84 4.83 7.69
C PHE A 14 4.81 5.16 6.19
N SER A 15 5.52 4.38 5.36
CA SER A 15 5.61 4.60 3.92
C SER A 15 4.36 4.19 3.12
N ILE A 16 3.48 3.35 3.68
CA ILE A 16 2.31 2.80 2.96
C ILE A 16 1.01 3.58 3.20
N SER A 17 1.01 4.58 4.09
CA SER A 17 -0.21 5.31 4.45
C SER A 17 0.00 6.83 4.25
N PRO A 18 -0.54 7.42 3.16
CA PRO A 18 -0.43 8.86 2.91
C PRO A 18 -1.27 9.72 3.86
N VAL A 19 -2.06 9.09 4.73
CA VAL A 19 -2.79 9.76 5.81
C VAL A 19 -2.31 9.17 7.12
N ILE A 20 -2.32 10.01 8.15
CA ILE A 20 -2.26 9.74 9.60
C ILE A 20 -3.21 8.58 10.00
N GLY A 21 -2.97 7.38 9.50
CA GLY A 21 -3.97 6.31 9.37
C GLY A 21 -3.46 5.06 10.04
N ALA A 22 -2.41 4.43 9.50
CA ALA A 22 -1.79 3.27 10.13
C ALA A 22 -1.26 3.60 11.53
N TRP A 23 -0.57 4.75 11.68
CA TRP A 23 -0.05 5.18 12.98
C TRP A 23 -1.16 5.64 13.95
N TRP A 24 -2.25 6.19 13.42
CA TRP A 24 -3.38 6.64 14.24
C TRP A 24 -4.25 5.47 14.72
N GLN A 25 -4.47 4.46 13.87
CA GLN A 25 -5.17 3.23 14.25
C GLN A 25 -4.46 2.51 15.38
N GLU A 26 -3.12 2.47 15.35
CA GLU A 26 -2.30 1.94 16.45
C GLU A 26 -2.43 2.79 17.72
N LEU A 27 -2.37 4.12 17.62
CA LEU A 27 -2.52 5.03 18.77
C LEU A 27 -3.91 4.95 19.41
N GLU A 28 -4.95 4.83 18.59
CA GLU A 28 -6.35 4.66 18.99
C GLU A 28 -6.58 3.29 19.65
N ALA A 29 -6.08 2.21 19.04
CA ALA A 29 -6.19 0.85 19.58
C ALA A 29 -5.51 0.71 20.95
N HIS A 30 -4.38 1.39 21.14
CA HIS A 30 -3.64 1.38 22.41
C HIS A 30 -4.12 2.45 23.41
N LYS A 31 -5.10 3.30 23.05
CA LYS A 31 -5.59 4.41 23.88
C LYS A 31 -4.48 5.31 24.42
N LEU A 32 -3.41 5.48 23.63
CA LEU A 32 -2.22 6.25 24.02
C LEU A 32 -2.35 7.73 23.63
N PHE A 33 -3.47 8.13 23.06
CA PHE A 33 -3.67 9.48 22.55
C PHE A 33 -5.13 9.90 22.70
N ASP A 34 -5.36 11.05 23.34
CA ASP A 34 -6.70 11.59 23.62
C ASP A 34 -7.16 12.61 22.56
N GLY A 35 -6.30 12.92 21.58
CA GLY A 35 -6.60 13.84 20.48
C GLY A 35 -7.51 13.21 19.43
N SER A 36 -8.17 14.04 18.62
CA SER A 36 -8.91 13.59 17.43
C SER A 36 -8.00 13.51 16.20
N LYS A 37 -8.32 12.60 15.27
CA LYS A 37 -7.57 12.45 14.01
C LYS A 37 -7.56 13.81 13.30
N PRO A 38 -6.39 14.34 12.91
CA PRO A 38 -6.33 15.62 12.23
C PRO A 38 -7.13 15.57 10.93
N ALA A 39 -7.83 16.67 10.62
CA ALA A 39 -8.50 16.81 9.34
C ALA A 39 -7.47 16.79 8.20
N VAL A 40 -7.85 16.18 7.08
CA VAL A 40 -7.04 16.20 5.85
C VAL A 40 -6.85 17.65 5.43
N SER A 41 -5.60 18.08 5.29
CA SER A 41 -5.27 19.44 4.88
C SER A 41 -5.41 19.62 3.37
N GLU A 42 -5.46 20.86 2.91
CA GLU A 42 -5.45 21.18 1.47
C GLU A 42 -4.18 20.66 0.78
N LEU A 43 -3.04 20.66 1.50
CA LEU A 43 -1.80 20.06 1.04
C LEU A 43 -1.93 18.55 0.85
N ASP A 44 -2.59 17.84 1.78
CA ASP A 44 -2.79 16.39 1.66
C ASP A 44 -3.67 16.04 0.45
N HIS A 45 -4.72 16.85 0.19
CA HIS A 45 -5.54 16.71 -1.01
C HIS A 45 -4.72 16.92 -2.29
N GLN A 46 -3.86 17.93 -2.31
CA GLN A 46 -2.97 18.20 -3.44
C GLN A 46 -1.97 17.05 -3.67
N LEU A 47 -1.32 16.57 -2.60
CA LEU A 47 -0.38 15.45 -2.68
C LEU A 47 -1.04 14.17 -3.20
N PHE A 48 -2.28 13.91 -2.78
CA PHE A 48 -3.05 12.77 -3.29
C PHE A 48 -3.35 12.92 -4.79
N ALA A 49 -3.82 14.09 -5.22
CA ALA A 49 -4.09 14.38 -6.62
C ALA A 49 -2.83 14.30 -7.50
N ASP A 50 -1.70 14.79 -6.99
CA ASP A 50 -0.40 14.72 -7.67
C ASP A 50 0.12 13.29 -7.77
N GLY A 51 -0.08 12.47 -6.73
CA GLY A 51 0.22 11.04 -6.73
C GLY A 51 -0.54 10.29 -7.84
N LEU A 52 -1.86 10.50 -7.92
CA LEU A 52 -2.69 9.91 -8.99
C LEU A 52 -2.24 10.36 -10.38
N ARG A 53 -1.90 11.64 -10.54
CA ARG A 53 -1.40 12.16 -11.83
C ARG A 53 -0.08 11.51 -12.22
N HIS A 54 0.84 11.37 -11.28
CA HIS A 54 2.15 10.76 -11.54
C HIS A 54 2.01 9.29 -11.93
N GLU A 55 1.15 8.54 -11.22
CA GLU A 55 0.85 7.16 -11.55
C GLU A 55 0.31 7.04 -13.00
N GLN A 56 -0.64 7.90 -13.38
CA GLN A 56 -1.19 7.90 -14.74
C GLN A 56 -0.13 8.21 -15.80
N VAL A 57 0.80 9.13 -15.54
CA VAL A 57 1.92 9.44 -16.44
C VAL A 57 2.81 8.21 -16.64
N LEU A 58 3.11 7.47 -15.56
CA LEU A 58 3.89 6.24 -15.63
C LEU A 58 3.17 5.16 -16.46
N LEU A 59 1.88 4.94 -16.21
CA LEU A 59 1.09 3.95 -16.96
C LEU A 59 1.05 4.28 -18.45
N ASN A 60 0.80 5.55 -18.80
CA ASN A 60 0.82 6.00 -20.20
C ASN A 60 2.18 5.80 -20.87
N LYS A 61 3.27 5.97 -20.13
CA LYS A 61 4.63 5.73 -20.63
C LYS A 61 4.85 4.25 -20.92
N LEU A 62 4.50 3.38 -19.97
CA LEU A 62 4.63 1.93 -20.11
C LEU A 62 3.78 1.39 -21.28
N GLU A 63 2.56 1.91 -21.46
CA GLU A 63 1.71 1.56 -22.60
C GLU A 63 2.32 2.00 -23.94
N LYS A 64 2.89 3.21 -24.01
CA LYS A 64 3.61 3.69 -25.21
C LYS A 64 4.84 2.85 -25.54
N GLU A 65 5.49 2.29 -24.52
CA GLU A 65 6.62 1.36 -24.66
C GLU A 65 6.17 -0.06 -25.03
N GLY A 66 4.85 -0.31 -25.17
CA GLY A 66 4.30 -1.61 -25.52
C GLY A 66 4.42 -2.65 -24.40
N ARG A 67 4.60 -2.21 -23.14
CA ARG A 67 4.71 -3.09 -21.98
C ARG A 67 3.37 -3.70 -21.63
N ARG A 68 3.39 -4.96 -21.18
CA ARG A 68 2.18 -5.65 -20.71
C ARG A 68 1.82 -5.21 -19.29
N ILE A 69 0.65 -4.57 -19.14
CA ILE A 69 0.15 -4.10 -17.84
C ILE A 69 -1.21 -4.73 -17.55
N ALA A 70 -1.35 -5.42 -16.43
CA ALA A 70 -2.65 -5.80 -15.87
C ALA A 70 -3.20 -4.64 -15.01
N ARG A 71 -4.43 -4.18 -15.30
CA ARG A 71 -5.08 -3.09 -14.57
C ARG A 71 -6.16 -3.65 -13.65
N LEU A 72 -5.88 -3.67 -12.36
CA LEU A 72 -6.80 -4.20 -11.35
C LEU A 72 -7.47 -3.05 -10.58
N PRO A 73 -8.61 -3.29 -9.90
CA PRO A 73 -9.34 -2.23 -9.22
C PRO A 73 -8.84 -1.95 -7.79
N GLY A 74 -7.98 -2.80 -7.21
CA GLY A 74 -7.29 -2.52 -5.94
C GLY A 74 -8.16 -2.57 -4.67
N LYS A 75 -9.35 -3.19 -4.71
CA LYS A 75 -10.32 -3.15 -3.60
C LYS A 75 -10.05 -4.16 -2.48
N GLN A 76 -9.01 -4.98 -2.61
CA GLN A 76 -8.64 -6.02 -1.64
C GLN A 76 -9.77 -7.03 -1.39
N SER A 77 -10.52 -7.39 -2.42
CA SER A 77 -11.49 -8.48 -2.38
C SER A 77 -10.85 -9.81 -2.81
N ASP A 78 -11.51 -10.94 -2.49
CA ASP A 78 -11.07 -12.28 -2.95
C ASP A 78 -10.88 -12.34 -4.47
N ALA A 79 -11.74 -11.65 -5.22
CA ALA A 79 -11.64 -11.52 -6.66
C ALA A 79 -10.36 -10.77 -7.08
N ASP A 80 -9.96 -9.73 -6.35
CA ASP A 80 -8.76 -8.96 -6.66
C ASP A 80 -7.49 -9.76 -6.33
N TYR A 81 -7.51 -10.55 -5.25
CA TYR A 81 -6.42 -11.47 -4.91
C TYR A 81 -6.25 -12.55 -5.98
N ALA A 82 -7.36 -13.11 -6.46
CA ALA A 82 -7.35 -14.09 -7.56
C ALA A 82 -6.82 -13.47 -8.85
N ALA A 83 -7.31 -12.30 -9.24
CA ALA A 83 -6.87 -11.59 -10.45
C ALA A 83 -5.39 -11.18 -10.39
N THR A 84 -4.90 -10.78 -9.22
CA THR A 84 -3.48 -10.48 -9.00
C THR A 84 -2.62 -11.74 -9.19
N ARG A 85 -3.03 -12.87 -8.61
CA ARG A 85 -2.34 -14.16 -8.78
C ARG A 85 -2.33 -14.64 -10.23
N GLU A 86 -3.43 -14.49 -10.94
CA GLU A 86 -3.55 -14.84 -12.36
C GLU A 86 -2.59 -14.00 -13.22
N ALA A 87 -2.58 -12.68 -13.02
CA ALA A 87 -1.68 -11.78 -13.72
C ALA A 87 -0.19 -12.15 -13.49
N ILE A 88 0.18 -12.53 -12.25
CA ILE A 88 1.52 -13.04 -11.93
C ILE A 88 1.80 -14.34 -12.69
N ALA A 89 0.86 -15.30 -12.69
CA ALA A 89 1.02 -16.60 -13.35
C ALA A 89 1.14 -16.46 -14.88
N GLU A 90 0.45 -15.50 -15.48
CA GLU A 90 0.56 -15.15 -16.90
C GLU A 90 1.88 -14.44 -17.26
N GLY A 91 2.65 -14.01 -16.25
CA GLY A 91 3.91 -13.29 -16.43
C GLY A 91 3.73 -11.91 -17.03
N VAL A 92 2.68 -11.16 -16.65
CA VAL A 92 2.58 -9.75 -17.04
C VAL A 92 3.74 -8.96 -16.41
N GLU A 93 4.24 -7.95 -17.13
CA GLU A 93 5.41 -7.20 -16.68
C GLU A 93 5.10 -6.24 -15.54
N PHE A 94 3.89 -5.69 -15.54
CA PHE A 94 3.41 -4.75 -14.53
C PHE A 94 1.97 -5.08 -14.12
N ILE A 95 1.67 -4.94 -12.83
CA ILE A 95 0.30 -5.06 -12.29
C ILE A 95 -0.01 -3.76 -11.56
N HIS A 96 -0.93 -2.98 -12.12
CA HIS A 96 -1.44 -1.75 -11.50
C HIS A 96 -2.51 -2.13 -10.46
N GLN A 97 -2.39 -1.57 -9.26
CA GLN A 97 -3.26 -1.87 -8.11
C GLN A 97 -3.28 -3.35 -7.72
N ALA A 98 -2.12 -4.01 -7.76
CA ALA A 98 -1.95 -5.37 -7.28
C ALA A 98 -2.38 -5.48 -5.81
N THR A 99 -3.16 -6.51 -5.50
CA THR A 99 -3.59 -6.81 -4.13
C THR A 99 -3.11 -8.20 -3.76
N ILE A 100 -2.45 -8.32 -2.62
CA ILE A 100 -1.93 -9.60 -2.13
C ILE A 100 -2.49 -9.81 -0.72
N CYS A 101 -3.06 -10.99 -0.49
CA CYS A 101 -3.37 -11.49 0.85
C CYS A 101 -2.42 -12.64 1.14
N ASN A 102 -1.64 -12.53 2.20
CA ASN A 102 -0.86 -13.66 2.70
C ASN A 102 -1.78 -14.52 3.57
N GLU A 103 -2.50 -15.46 2.95
CA GLU A 103 -3.31 -16.45 3.69
C GLU A 103 -2.45 -17.42 4.52
N GLU A 104 -1.12 -17.43 4.32
CA GLU A 104 -0.21 -18.35 5.02
C GLU A 104 1.08 -17.65 5.48
N MET A 105 1.17 -17.32 6.78
CA MET A 105 2.46 -17.32 7.47
C MET A 105 2.70 -18.73 8.02
N ARG A 106 3.41 -19.59 7.29
CA ARG A 106 3.96 -20.82 7.85
C ARG A 106 5.39 -20.56 8.31
N GLY A 107 5.56 -20.34 9.61
CA GLY A 107 6.88 -20.52 10.23
C GLY A 107 7.26 -21.98 10.10
N SER A 108 8.42 -22.29 9.53
CA SER A 108 9.01 -23.62 9.72
C SER A 108 9.40 -23.73 11.19
N PRO A 109 8.87 -24.69 11.96
CA PRO A 109 9.56 -25.10 13.18
C PRO A 109 10.86 -25.72 12.68
N GLY A 110 11.98 -25.03 12.91
CA GLY A 110 13.30 -25.55 12.52
C GLY A 110 13.53 -26.94 13.09
N ASP A 111 14.15 -27.80 12.29
CA ASP A 111 14.79 -29.04 12.74
C ASP A 111 16.05 -28.74 13.56
#